data_AF-A0A916FVB6-F1
#
_entry.id   AF-A0A916FVB6-F1
#
_cell.length_a   1.000
_cell.length_b   1.000
_cell.length_c   1.000
_cell.angle_alpha   90.00
_cell.angle_beta   90.00
_cell.angle_gamma   90.00
#
_symmetry.space_group_name_H-M   'P 1'
#
loop_
_entity.id
_entity.type
_entity.pdbx_description
1 polymer ?
#
loop_
_entity_poly.entity_id
_entity_poly.type
_entity_poly.pdbx_seq_one_letter_code
_entity_poly.pdbx_strand_id
1 'polypeptide(L)'
;MSDPFTGYTVKLEYFKEFGKWHADGEYHTNEFELYRIWFEVEAKLRHRILPGLMAGHSDFIVSVNVPGHPHEHPHLIIPEAFRRVQEID
;
A
#
# COMPACT_ATOMS: atom_id res chain seq x y z
N MET A 1 6.23 20.87 -23.99
CA MET A 1 5.50 21.39 -22.83
C MET A 1 5.19 20.19 -21.95
N SER A 2 5.92 20.02 -20.84
CA SER A 2 5.64 18.98 -19.84
C SER A 2 4.57 19.50 -18.88
N ASP A 3 3.48 18.75 -18.77
CA ASP A 3 2.37 19.00 -17.85
C ASP A 3 2.86 19.02 -16.39
N PRO A 4 2.47 19.99 -15.54
CA PRO A 4 2.88 20.06 -14.14
C PRO A 4 2.20 19.03 -13.20
N PHE A 5 1.33 18.14 -13.68
CA PHE A 5 0.67 17.10 -12.87
C PHE A 5 1.33 15.71 -12.97
N THR A 6 2.67 15.64 -12.96
CA THR A 6 3.41 14.38 -13.13
C THR A 6 3.45 13.55 -11.84
N GLY A 7 2.32 13.01 -11.43
CA GLY A 7 2.24 12.09 -10.30
C GLY A 7 1.00 11.21 -10.38
N TYR A 8 0.99 10.15 -9.58
CA TYR A 8 -0.13 9.21 -9.52
C TYR A 8 -0.84 9.31 -8.18
N THR A 9 -2.17 9.15 -8.22
CA THR A 9 -2.94 8.84 -7.01
C THR A 9 -2.79 7.37 -6.71
N VAL A 10 -2.38 7.06 -5.48
CA VAL A 10 -2.27 5.70 -4.96
C VAL A 10 -3.45 5.44 -4.05
N LYS A 11 -4.26 4.44 -4.38
CA LYS A 11 -5.38 3.98 -3.58
C LYS A 11 -4.97 2.74 -2.80
N LEU A 12 -5.30 2.75 -1.52
CA LEU A 12 -4.94 1.71 -0.58
C LEU A 12 -6.20 1.13 0.06
N GLU A 13 -6.27 -0.19 0.15
CA GLU A 13 -7.27 -0.89 0.95
C GLU A 13 -6.56 -1.70 2.03
N TYR A 14 -7.05 -1.59 3.26
CA TYR A 14 -6.45 -2.22 4.43
C TYR A 14 -7.30 -3.39 4.89
N PHE A 15 -6.66 -4.54 5.07
CA PHE A 15 -7.29 -5.77 5.54
C PHE A 15 -6.59 -6.27 6.79
N LYS A 16 -7.36 -6.74 7.77
CA LYS A 16 -6.83 -7.43 8.94
C LYS A 16 -6.27 -8.80 8.54
N GLU A 17 -5.62 -9.45 9.50
CA GLU A 17 -5.31 -10.87 9.42
C GLU A 17 -6.56 -11.65 8.95
N PHE A 18 -6.40 -12.58 8.00
CA PHE A 18 -7.46 -13.30 7.28
C PHE A 18 -8.23 -12.53 6.19
N GLY A 19 -7.78 -11.33 5.80
CA GLY A 19 -8.35 -10.64 4.63
C GLY A 19 -9.69 -9.94 4.91
N LYS A 20 -10.06 -9.73 6.18
CA LYS A 20 -11.23 -8.92 6.53
C LYS A 20 -10.94 -7.45 6.26
N TRP A 21 -11.71 -6.82 5.38
CA TRP A 21 -11.63 -5.39 5.08
C TRP A 21 -11.77 -4.54 6.35
N HIS A 22 -10.98 -3.48 6.47
CA HIS A 22 -10.95 -2.59 7.62
C HIS A 22 -11.26 -1.13 7.26
N ALA A 23 -10.51 -0.57 6.30
CA ALA A 23 -10.58 0.83 5.91
C ALA A 23 -9.88 1.01 4.56
N ASP A 24 -10.01 2.21 4.00
CA ASP A 24 -9.30 2.68 2.81
C ASP A 24 -8.45 3.91 3.13
N GLY A 25 -7.51 4.20 2.24
CA GLY A 25 -6.68 5.39 2.28
C GLY A 25 -6.19 5.75 0.90
N GLU A 26 -5.80 7.01 0.71
CA GLU A 26 -5.21 7.46 -0.55
C GLU A 26 -4.14 8.52 -0.31
N TYR A 27 -3.20 8.60 -1.23
CA TYR A 27 -2.21 9.67 -1.26
C TYR A 27 -1.69 9.90 -2.68
N HIS A 28 -1.04 11.03 -2.90
CA HIS A 28 -0.41 11.37 -4.17
C HIS A 28 1.10 11.15 -4.09
N THR A 29 1.69 10.57 -5.13
CA THR A 29 3.14 10.38 -5.27
C THR A 29 3.65 10.87 -6.61
N ASN A 30 4.88 11.36 -6.62
CA ASN A 30 5.60 11.73 -7.85
C ASN A 30 6.45 10.58 -8.40
N GLU A 31 6.38 9.40 -7.77
CA GLU A 31 7.08 8.21 -8.26
C GLU A 31 6.45 7.71 -9.55
N PHE A 32 7.26 7.57 -10.60
CA PHE A 32 6.80 7.15 -11.92
C PHE A 32 6.80 5.65 -12.11
N GLU A 33 7.65 4.94 -11.38
CA GLU A 33 7.83 3.51 -11.53
C GLU A 33 6.93 2.79 -10.52
N LEU A 34 6.01 1.95 -11.00
CA LEU A 34 5.05 1.25 -10.15
C LEU A 34 5.70 0.49 -8.99
N TYR A 35 6.86 -0.12 -9.21
CA TYR A 35 7.59 -0.82 -8.16
C TYR A 35 8.14 0.10 -7.08
N ARG A 36 8.50 1.35 -7.41
CA ARG A 36 8.91 2.36 -6.42
C ARG A 36 7.73 2.80 -5.57
N ILE A 37 6.55 2.93 -6.17
CA ILE A 37 5.30 3.18 -5.44
C ILE A 37 5.05 2.06 -4.43
N TRP A 38 5.21 0.79 -4.84
CA TRP A 38 5.06 -0.34 -3.90
C TRP A 38 6.07 -0.30 -2.76
N PHE A 39 7.34 0.00 -3.03
CA PHE A 39 8.35 0.18 -1.98
C PHE A 39 8.04 1.35 -1.05
N GLU A 40 7.45 2.43 -1.58
CA GLU A 40 6.99 3.56 -0.77
C GLU A 40 5.89 3.12 0.20
N VAL A 41 4.90 2.37 -0.27
CA VAL A 41 3.82 1.83 0.59
C VAL A 41 4.38 0.84 1.62
N GLU A 42 5.31 -0.03 1.23
CA GLU A 42 5.98 -0.96 2.14
C GLU A 42 6.73 -0.20 3.25
N ALA A 43 7.43 0.88 2.90
CA ALA A 43 8.08 1.75 3.88
C ALA A 43 7.06 2.41 4.83
N LYS A 44 5.94 2.93 4.31
CA LYS A 44 4.87 3.51 5.15
C LYS A 44 4.27 2.48 6.11
N LEU A 45 4.08 1.24 5.66
CA LEU A 45 3.63 0.13 6.49
C LEU A 45 4.65 -0.18 7.60
N ARG A 46 5.94 -0.34 7.26
CA ARG A 46 7.01 -0.57 8.26
C ARG A 46 7.10 0.54 9.30
N HIS A 47 6.85 1.79 8.90
CA HIS A 47 6.86 2.95 9.79
C HIS A 47 5.51 3.23 10.48
N ARG A 48 4.46 2.44 10.20
CA ARG A 48 3.10 2.60 10.76
C ARG A 48 2.51 4.00 10.52
N ILE A 49 2.72 4.52 9.30
CA ILE A 49 2.25 5.83 8.82
C ILE A 49 1.42 5.71 7.52
N LEU A 50 0.70 4.59 7.37
CA LEU A 50 -0.25 4.40 6.27
C LEU A 50 -1.32 5.52 6.26
N PRO A 51 -1.59 6.15 5.10
CA PRO A 51 -2.64 7.15 4.93
C PRO A 51 -4.01 6.64 5.41
N GLY A 52 -4.89 7.53 5.87
CA GLY A 52 -6.24 7.14 6.33
C GLY A 52 -6.29 6.36 7.67
N LEU A 53 -5.14 5.93 8.21
CA LEU A 53 -5.04 5.26 9.50
C LEU A 53 -4.37 6.14 10.55
N MET A 54 -4.68 5.89 11.83
CA MET A 54 -3.96 6.52 12.94
C MET A 54 -2.50 6.05 12.98
N ALA A 55 -1.58 6.94 13.34
CA ALA A 55 -0.17 6.60 13.52
C ALA A 55 -0.01 5.53 14.62
N GLY A 56 0.90 4.57 14.40
CA GLY A 56 1.16 3.49 15.36
C GLY A 56 0.12 2.35 15.35
N HIS A 57 -0.68 2.24 14.29
CA HIS A 57 -1.66 1.16 14.10
C HIS A 57 -1.04 -0.25 14.09
N SER A 58 -1.90 -1.25 14.26
CA SER A 58 -1.58 -2.68 14.07
C SER A 58 -1.25 -3.01 12.61
N ASP A 59 -0.51 -4.09 12.36
CA ASP A 59 -0.18 -4.48 10.98
C ASP A 59 -1.45 -4.80 10.15
N PHE A 60 -1.43 -4.43 8.86
CA PHE A 60 -2.50 -4.70 7.90
C PHE A 60 -1.92 -5.30 6.62
N ILE A 61 -2.67 -6.19 5.98
CA ILE A 61 -2.47 -6.51 4.57
C ILE A 61 -2.93 -5.28 3.77
N VAL A 62 -2.11 -4.84 2.83
CA VAL A 62 -2.39 -3.64 2.03
C VAL A 62 -2.56 -4.03 0.57
N SER A 63 -3.72 -3.75 -0.01
CA SER A 63 -3.91 -3.75 -1.47
C SER A 63 -3.55 -2.37 -1.98
N VAL A 64 -2.65 -2.32 -2.95
CA VAL A 64 -2.18 -1.09 -3.61
C VAL A 64 -2.71 -1.06 -5.02
N ASN A 65 -3.50 -0.04 -5.34
CA ASN A 65 -3.93 0.25 -6.70
C ASN A 65 -3.46 1.65 -7.14
N VAL A 66 -3.00 1.78 -8.37
CA VAL A 66 -2.48 3.03 -8.93
C VAL A 66 -3.24 3.35 -10.22
N PRO A 67 -4.48 3.87 -10.12
CA PRO A 67 -5.32 4.13 -11.26
C PRO A 67 -4.66 5.05 -12.28
N GLY A 68 -4.66 4.63 -13.54
CA GLY A 68 -4.09 5.41 -14.66
C GLY A 68 -2.59 5.21 -14.87
N HIS A 69 -1.92 4.36 -14.09
CA HIS A 69 -0.54 3.98 -14.36
C HIS A 69 -0.47 3.09 -15.63
N PRO A 70 0.50 3.26 -16.55
CA PRO A 70 0.59 2.46 -17.79
C PRO A 70 0.69 0.95 -17.58
N HIS A 71 1.13 0.54 -16.40
CA HIS A 71 1.27 -0.84 -15.95
C HIS A 71 0.33 -1.18 -14.78
N GLU A 72 -0.79 -0.49 -14.63
CA GLU A 72 -1.73 -0.67 -13.52
C GLU A 72 -2.12 -2.14 -13.32
N HIS A 73 -1.85 -2.65 -12.11
CA HIS A 73 -2.41 -3.88 -11.57
C HIS A 73 -2.33 -3.82 -10.04
N PRO A 74 -3.29 -4.44 -9.33
CA PRO A 74 -3.26 -4.50 -7.88
C PRO A 74 -2.01 -5.23 -7.36
N HIS A 75 -1.40 -4.69 -6.32
CA HIS A 75 -0.28 -5.31 -5.62
C HIS A 75 -0.62 -5.50 -4.14
N LEU A 76 -0.42 -6.71 -3.63
CA LEU A 76 -0.68 -7.05 -2.23
C LEU A 76 0.62 -7.05 -1.43
N ILE A 77 0.65 -6.23 -0.37
CA ILE A 77 1.74 -6.19 0.60
C ILE A 77 1.26 -6.90 1.87
N ILE A 78 1.91 -8.02 2.19
CA ILE A 78 1.65 -8.80 3.40
C ILE A 78 2.74 -8.49 4.42
N PRO A 79 2.41 -7.93 5.61
CA PRO A 79 3.39 -7.63 6.64
C PRO A 79 4.01 -8.90 7.21
N GLU A 80 5.28 -8.80 7.62
CA GLU A 80 6.05 -9.91 8.23
C GLU A 80 5.36 -10.52 9.46
N ALA A 81 4.58 -9.73 10.19
CA ALA A 81 3.79 -10.19 11.33
C ALA A 81 2.83 -11.34 10.95
N PHE A 82 2.31 -11.35 9.71
CA PHE A 82 1.36 -12.36 9.24
C PHE A 82 2.03 -13.51 8.49
N ARG A 83 3.32 -13.40 8.14
CA ARG A 83 4.06 -14.48 7.46
C ARG A 83 4.45 -15.62 8.40
N ARG A 84 4.55 -15.36 9.70
CA ARG A 84 4.99 -16.36 10.71
C ARG A 84 3.95 -17.39 11.12
N VAL A 85 2.70 -17.29 10.63
CA VAL A 85 1.63 -18.23 11.00
C VAL A 85 1.63 -19.48 10.11
N GLN A 86 2.52 -19.58 9.12
CA GLN A 86 2.59 -20.72 8.18
C GLN A 86 3.66 -21.79 8.51
N GLU A 87 4.39 -21.66 9.62
CA GLU A 87 5.43 -22.62 10.04
C GLU A 87 5.02 -23.43 11.29
N ILE A 88 3.82 -24.01 11.29
CA ILE A 88 3.44 -25.04 12.27
C ILE A 88 2.92 -26.25 11.50
N ASP A 89 3.84 -27.16 11.18
CA ASP A 89 3.58 -28.58 10.88
C ASP A 89 3.85 -29.42 12.14
#